data_AF-A0CNC0-F1
#
_entry.id   AF-A0CNC0-F1
#
_cell.length_a   1.000
_cell.length_b   1.000
_cell.length_c   1.000
_cell.angle_alpha   90.00
_cell.angle_beta   90.00
_cell.angle_gamma   90.00
#
_symmetry.space_group_name_H-M   'P 1'
#
loop_
_entity.id
_entity.type
_entity.pdbx_description
1 polymer ?
#
loop_
_entity_poly.entity_id
_entity_poly.type
_entity_poly.pdbx_seq_one_letter_code
_entity_poly.pdbx_strand_id
1 'polypeptide(L)'
;MTKKTKKVGITGKYGTRYGASLRKIIKKFEISQHQRYFNTFTGAHSLKRQAIGIWRCTQTGLQIAGGAWEVNTPAGLSAKQGMLRIKKLKEDAEVEVKDEKKEQKKQQPKEQQKEQHKEKETKKPQPKKQQAKKQ
;
A
#
# COMPACT_ATOMS: atom_id res chain seq x y z
N MET A 1 17.16 29.58 -31.56
CA MET A 1 17.67 28.19 -31.62
C MET A 1 17.21 27.54 -32.92
N THR A 2 18.14 27.15 -33.81
CA THR A 2 17.79 26.53 -35.10
C THR A 2 17.73 25.00 -34.98
N LYS A 3 16.80 24.38 -35.72
CA LYS A 3 16.63 22.92 -35.72
C LYS A 3 17.77 22.25 -36.51
N LYS A 4 18.69 21.59 -35.80
CA LYS A 4 19.88 20.98 -36.40
C LYS A 4 19.63 19.71 -37.23
N THR A 5 18.57 18.95 -36.94
CA THR A 5 18.29 17.68 -37.63
C THR A 5 16.82 17.55 -38.02
N LYS A 6 16.55 16.96 -39.20
CA LYS A 6 15.17 16.71 -39.66
C LYS A 6 14.52 15.52 -38.95
N LYS A 7 15.21 14.35 -38.93
CA LYS A 7 14.66 13.06 -38.46
C LYS A 7 15.40 12.44 -37.27
N VAL A 8 16.72 12.52 -37.24
CA VAL A 8 17.56 11.68 -36.36
C VAL A 8 17.57 12.11 -34.89
N GLY A 9 17.54 13.42 -34.59
CA GLY A 9 17.57 13.92 -33.20
C GLY A 9 18.81 13.45 -32.44
N ILE A 10 18.62 12.97 -31.20
CA ILE A 10 19.69 12.51 -30.30
C ILE A 10 20.56 11.38 -30.89
N THR A 11 19.99 10.56 -31.76
CA THR A 11 20.73 9.48 -32.45
C THR A 11 21.68 9.96 -33.53
N GLY A 12 21.76 11.27 -33.79
CA GLY A 12 22.76 11.86 -34.67
C GLY A 12 24.20 11.55 -34.25
N LYS A 13 24.45 11.28 -32.95
CA LYS A 13 25.76 10.87 -32.43
C LYS A 13 26.31 9.57 -33.05
N TYR A 14 25.43 8.71 -33.56
CA TYR A 14 25.82 7.44 -34.19
C TYR A 14 26.23 7.59 -35.66
N GLY A 15 25.98 8.76 -36.28
CA GLY A 15 26.29 9.01 -37.69
C GLY A 15 25.57 8.06 -38.63
N THR A 16 26.30 7.55 -39.62
CA THR A 16 25.78 6.63 -40.65
C THR A 16 25.69 5.17 -40.17
N ARG A 17 26.36 4.81 -39.06
CA ARG A 17 26.53 3.44 -38.56
C ARG A 17 25.23 2.80 -38.04
N TYR A 18 25.20 1.46 -38.01
CA TYR A 18 24.12 0.60 -37.44
C TYR A 18 22.79 0.55 -38.19
N GLY A 19 22.59 1.35 -39.24
CA GLY A 19 21.36 1.34 -40.03
C GLY A 19 20.17 2.08 -39.38
N ALA A 20 19.16 2.40 -40.18
CA ALA A 20 18.07 3.29 -39.77
C ALA A 20 17.11 2.64 -38.75
N SER A 21 16.84 1.34 -38.88
CA SER A 21 15.88 0.62 -38.03
C SER A 21 16.34 0.57 -36.56
N LEU A 22 17.60 0.18 -36.33
CA LEU A 22 18.18 0.15 -34.99
C LEU A 22 18.22 1.54 -34.36
N ARG A 23 18.62 2.57 -35.13
CA ARG A 23 18.62 3.96 -34.64
C ARG A 23 17.22 4.46 -34.27
N LYS A 24 16.17 4.07 -35.00
CA LYS A 24 14.79 4.45 -34.65
C LYS A 24 14.35 3.85 -33.31
N ILE A 25 14.75 2.60 -33.02
CA ILE A 25 14.44 1.93 -31.75
C ILE A 25 15.21 2.61 -30.60
N ILE A 26 16.53 2.77 -30.74
CA ILE A 26 17.38 3.41 -29.73
C ILE A 26 16.93 4.85 -29.46
N LYS A 27 16.49 5.59 -30.49
CA LYS A 27 15.98 6.96 -30.32
C LYS A 27 14.88 7.05 -29.27
N LYS A 28 13.95 6.08 -29.23
CA LYS A 28 12.86 6.07 -28.24
C LYS A 28 13.42 5.93 -26.82
N PHE A 29 14.31 4.95 -26.61
CA PHE A 29 14.95 4.70 -25.31
C PHE A 29 15.94 5.79 -24.88
N GLU A 30 16.61 6.46 -25.81
CA GLU A 30 17.49 7.59 -25.50
C GLU A 30 16.72 8.84 -25.12
N ILE A 31 15.55 9.08 -25.72
CA ILE A 31 14.72 10.22 -25.32
C ILE A 31 14.18 9.99 -23.91
N SER A 32 13.60 8.81 -23.63
CA SER A 32 13.03 8.53 -22.31
C SER A 32 14.09 8.59 -21.20
N GLN A 33 15.25 7.96 -21.39
CA GLN A 33 16.26 7.91 -20.32
C GLN A 33 16.88 9.28 -19.99
N HIS A 34 16.96 10.20 -20.95
CA HIS A 34 17.53 11.54 -20.76
C HIS A 34 16.49 12.60 -20.37
N GLN A 35 15.19 12.25 -20.45
CA GLN A 35 14.11 13.13 -20.07
C GLN A 35 14.08 13.35 -18.55
N ARG A 36 13.64 14.53 -18.12
CA ARG A 36 13.33 14.79 -16.71
C ARG A 36 11.91 14.33 -16.40
N TYR A 37 11.76 13.50 -15.38
CA TYR A 37 10.46 12.99 -14.94
C TYR A 37 9.88 13.80 -13.79
N PHE A 38 8.56 13.78 -13.71
CA PHE A 38 7.81 14.38 -12.62
C PHE A 38 8.09 13.61 -11.32
N ASN A 39 8.48 14.34 -10.28
CA ASN A 39 8.73 13.80 -8.97
C ASN A 39 7.47 13.93 -8.10
N THR A 40 6.90 12.82 -7.65
CA THR A 40 5.73 12.82 -6.76
C THR A 40 6.00 13.40 -5.38
N PHE A 41 7.26 13.42 -4.94
CA PHE A 41 7.64 13.95 -3.63
C PHE A 41 7.83 15.47 -3.63
N THR A 42 8.35 16.03 -4.73
CA THR A 42 8.68 17.47 -4.82
C THR A 42 7.70 18.25 -5.69
N GLY A 43 6.86 17.57 -6.49
CA GLY A 43 5.87 18.21 -7.37
C GLY A 43 6.46 18.86 -8.62
N ALA A 44 7.72 18.59 -8.97
CA ALA A 44 8.43 19.20 -10.10
C ALA A 44 9.10 18.15 -10.99
N HIS A 45 9.45 18.53 -12.24
CA HIS A 45 10.23 17.70 -13.15
C HIS A 45 11.72 17.67 -12.78
N SER A 46 12.03 17.04 -11.64
CA SER A 46 13.37 17.01 -11.03
C SER A 46 14.02 15.63 -11.02
N LEU A 47 13.32 14.56 -11.43
CA LEU A 47 13.91 13.22 -11.48
C LEU A 47 14.76 13.05 -12.74
N LYS A 48 16.01 12.61 -12.56
CA LYS A 48 16.96 12.27 -13.61
C LYS A 48 17.56 10.90 -13.36
N ARG A 49 17.81 10.14 -14.42
CA ARG A 49 18.46 8.83 -14.34
C ARG A 49 19.91 8.97 -13.86
N GLN A 50 20.28 8.23 -12.83
CA GLN A 50 21.67 8.15 -12.36
C GLN A 50 22.34 6.85 -12.81
N ALA A 51 21.65 5.72 -12.64
CA ALA A 51 22.10 4.41 -13.11
C ALA A 51 20.90 3.61 -13.64
N ILE A 52 21.14 2.39 -14.12
CA ILE A 52 20.07 1.47 -14.52
C ILE A 52 19.18 1.22 -13.30
N GLY A 53 17.88 1.52 -13.41
CA GLY A 53 16.92 1.32 -12.34
C GLY A 53 16.99 2.31 -11.18
N ILE A 54 17.94 3.26 -11.18
CA ILE A 54 18.11 4.25 -10.10
C ILE A 54 17.89 5.66 -10.66
N TRP A 55 16.90 6.34 -10.08
CA TRP A 55 16.49 7.70 -10.44
C TRP A 55 16.71 8.64 -9.27
N ARG A 56 17.42 9.75 -9.51
CA ARG A 56 17.76 10.72 -8.47
C ARG A 56 17.06 12.05 -8.73
N CYS A 57 16.47 12.61 -7.68
CA CYS A 57 15.97 13.98 -7.69
C CYS A 57 17.13 14.97 -7.68
N THR A 58 17.16 15.89 -8.64
CA THR A 58 18.22 16.91 -8.72
C THR A 58 18.12 17.97 -7.63
N GLN A 59 16.93 18.18 -7.05
CA GLN A 59 16.70 19.20 -6.02
C GLN A 59 16.99 18.69 -4.61
N THR A 60 16.43 17.53 -4.26
CA THR A 60 16.51 16.98 -2.89
C THR A 60 17.55 15.87 -2.74
N GLY A 61 18.08 15.34 -3.86
CA GLY A 61 19.01 14.21 -3.84
C GLY A 61 18.36 12.85 -3.57
N LEU A 62 17.06 12.81 -3.28
CA LEU A 62 16.31 11.58 -3.02
C LEU A 62 16.40 10.61 -4.21
N GLN A 63 16.65 9.34 -3.91
CA GLN A 63 16.78 8.28 -4.91
C GLN A 63 15.54 7.37 -4.88
N ILE A 64 15.07 7.00 -6.07
CA ILE A 64 13.89 6.18 -6.30
C ILE A 64 14.29 5.03 -7.21
N ALA A 65 13.87 3.81 -6.86
CA ALA A 65 13.97 2.65 -7.74
C ALA A 65 12.89 2.71 -8.82
N GLY A 66 13.27 2.46 -10.07
CA GLY A 66 12.38 2.52 -11.22
C GLY A 66 12.81 1.59 -12.34
N GLY A 67 12.28 1.82 -13.54
CA GLY A 67 12.68 1.07 -14.73
C GLY A 67 14.06 1.45 -15.27
N ALA A 68 14.54 0.64 -16.22
CA ALA A 68 15.84 0.86 -16.86
C ALA A 68 15.91 2.16 -17.66
N TRP A 69 14.82 2.54 -18.35
CA TRP A 69 14.74 3.71 -19.24
C TRP A 69 13.64 4.71 -18.86
N GLU A 70 12.66 4.27 -18.07
CA GLU A 70 11.54 5.09 -17.59
C GLU A 70 11.40 4.89 -16.07
N VAL A 71 10.98 5.92 -15.33
CA VAL A 71 10.81 5.82 -13.86
C VAL A 71 9.77 4.76 -13.50
N ASN A 72 8.60 4.81 -14.15
CA ASN A 72 7.50 3.88 -13.92
C ASN A 72 7.35 2.94 -15.11
N THR A 73 7.53 1.64 -14.91
CA THR A 73 7.29 0.65 -15.95
C THR A 73 5.80 0.28 -16.01
N PRO A 74 5.23 -0.01 -17.20
CA PRO A 74 3.83 -0.44 -17.31
C PRO A 74 3.50 -1.66 -16.44
N ALA A 75 4.37 -2.68 -16.45
CA ALA A 75 4.21 -3.86 -15.60
C ALA A 75 4.26 -3.53 -14.10
N GLY A 76 5.16 -2.63 -13.70
CA GLY A 76 5.26 -2.18 -12.30
C GLY A 76 4.03 -1.41 -11.84
N LEU A 77 3.47 -0.56 -12.71
CA LEU A 77 2.22 0.15 -12.44
C LEU A 77 1.04 -0.81 -12.29
N SER A 78 0.90 -1.80 -13.19
CA SER A 78 -0.16 -2.81 -13.10
C SER A 78 -0.07 -3.65 -11.83
N ALA A 79 1.15 -4.08 -11.45
CA ALA A 79 1.37 -4.82 -10.21
C ALA A 79 1.00 -3.98 -8.97
N LYS A 80 1.38 -2.71 -8.96
CA LYS A 80 1.02 -1.77 -7.87
C LYS A 80 -0.50 -1.61 -7.76
N GLN A 81 -1.20 -1.45 -8.88
CA GLN A 81 -2.66 -1.33 -8.88
C GLN A 81 -3.35 -2.61 -8.38
N GLY A 82 -2.89 -3.78 -8.83
CA GLY A 82 -3.40 -5.07 -8.35
C GLY A 82 -3.20 -5.25 -6.84
N MET A 83 -2.01 -4.91 -6.34
CA MET A 83 -1.68 -5.00 -4.91
C MET A 83 -2.56 -4.06 -4.07
N LEU A 84 -2.74 -2.81 -4.50
CA LEU A 84 -3.60 -1.85 -3.80
C LEU A 84 -5.05 -2.32 -3.73
N ARG A 85 -5.57 -2.92 -4.82
CA ARG A 85 -6.92 -3.50 -4.84
C ARG A 85 -7.04 -4.66 -3.83
N ILE A 86 -6.10 -5.59 -3.83
CA ILE A 86 -6.12 -6.74 -2.91
C ILE A 86 -6.04 -6.26 -1.46
N LYS A 87 -5.18 -5.28 -1.18
CA LYS A 87 -5.05 -4.68 0.15
C LYS A 87 -6.37 -4.09 0.64
N LYS A 88 -7.06 -3.31 -0.21
CA LYS A 88 -8.36 -2.73 0.13
C LYS A 88 -9.40 -3.79 0.44
N LEU A 89 -9.52 -4.81 -0.41
CA LEU A 89 -10.48 -5.92 -0.18
C LEU A 89 -10.22 -6.66 1.14
N LYS A 90 -8.94 -6.82 1.51
CA LYS A 90 -8.57 -7.43 2.79
C LYS A 90 -8.94 -6.53 3.98
N GLU A 91 -8.68 -5.23 3.88
CA GLU A 91 -9.04 -4.27 4.93
C GLU A 91 -10.56 -4.20 5.13
N ASP A 92 -11.32 -4.16 4.04
CA ASP A 92 -12.80 -4.15 4.08
C ASP A 92 -13.33 -5.43 4.77
N ALA A 93 -12.81 -6.61 4.42
CA ALA A 93 -13.18 -7.88 5.07
C ALA A 93 -12.79 -7.95 6.55
N GLU A 94 -11.64 -7.38 6.96
CA GLU A 94 -11.23 -7.31 8.35
C GLU A 94 -12.12 -6.37 9.19
N VAL A 95 -12.67 -5.31 8.57
CA VAL A 95 -13.61 -4.39 9.22
C VAL A 95 -14.96 -5.09 9.44
N GLU A 96 -15.49 -5.77 8.42
CA GLU A 96 -16.73 -6.55 8.53
C GLU A 96 -16.67 -7.57 9.68
N VAL A 97 -15.58 -8.34 9.77
CA VAL A 97 -15.39 -9.32 10.87
C VAL A 97 -15.31 -8.65 12.24
N LYS A 98 -14.74 -7.44 12.33
CA LYS A 98 -14.67 -6.69 13.59
C LYS A 98 -16.03 -6.13 14.00
N ASP A 99 -16.81 -5.66 13.04
CA ASP A 99 -18.15 -5.13 13.28
C ASP A 99 -19.10 -6.25 13.70
N GLU A 100 -19.05 -7.41 13.04
CA GLU A 100 -19.81 -8.61 13.45
C GLU A 100 -19.46 -9.06 14.88
N LYS A 101 -18.16 -9.12 15.23
CA LYS A 101 -17.74 -9.44 16.61
C LYS A 101 -18.21 -8.40 17.63
N LYS A 102 -18.27 -7.12 17.25
CA LYS A 102 -18.71 -6.04 18.12
C LYS A 102 -20.22 -6.10 18.35
N GLU A 103 -20.99 -6.46 17.33
CA GLU A 103 -22.43 -6.72 17.44
C GLU A 103 -22.75 -7.95 18.28
N GLN A 104 -22.04 -9.08 18.06
CA GLN A 104 -22.20 -10.29 18.86
C GLN A 104 -21.85 -10.05 20.35
N LYS A 105 -20.81 -9.26 20.63
CA LYS A 105 -20.44 -8.87 22.01
C LYS A 105 -21.47 -7.93 22.66
N LYS A 106 -22.23 -7.16 21.86
CA LYS A 106 -23.34 -6.31 22.33
C LYS A 106 -24.61 -7.10 22.64
N GLN A 107 -24.79 -8.30 22.06
CA GLN A 107 -25.96 -9.15 22.29
C GLN A 107 -25.79 -10.09 23.51
N GLN A 108 -24.57 -10.34 24.00
CA GLN A 108 -24.30 -11.14 25.21
C GLN A 108 -24.34 -10.46 26.61
N PRO A 109 -25.01 -9.32 26.90
CA PRO A 109 -25.18 -8.87 28.29
C PRO A 109 -26.37 -9.49 29.07
N LYS A 110 -27.20 -10.39 28.51
CA LYS A 110 -28.51 -10.72 29.14
C LYS A 110 -28.70 -12.12 29.75
N GLU A 111 -27.70 -13.00 29.77
CA GLU A 111 -27.91 -14.35 30.33
C GLU A 111 -27.17 -14.64 31.66
N GLN A 112 -26.05 -13.99 31.95
CA GLN A 112 -25.25 -14.32 33.15
C GLN A 112 -25.72 -13.66 34.47
N GLN A 113 -26.63 -12.68 34.42
CA GLN A 113 -27.17 -12.05 35.64
C GLN A 113 -28.46 -12.71 36.16
N LYS A 114 -29.12 -13.57 35.37
CA LYS A 114 -30.40 -14.19 35.76
C LYS A 114 -30.23 -15.53 36.48
N GLU A 115 -29.12 -16.22 36.29
CA GLU A 115 -28.84 -17.48 37.00
C GLU A 115 -28.31 -17.25 38.43
N GLN A 116 -27.52 -16.19 38.66
CA GLN A 116 -26.98 -15.88 39.99
C GLN A 116 -28.03 -15.37 41.00
N HIS A 117 -29.16 -14.84 40.53
CA HIS A 117 -30.24 -14.34 41.40
C HIS A 117 -31.23 -15.44 41.80
N LYS A 118 -31.39 -16.48 40.98
CA LYS A 118 -32.36 -17.57 41.21
C LYS A 118 -31.84 -18.64 42.18
N GLU A 119 -30.52 -18.84 42.24
CA GLU A 119 -29.88 -19.78 43.16
C GLU A 119 -29.72 -19.23 44.59
N LYS A 120 -29.79 -17.90 44.78
CA LYS A 120 -29.74 -17.27 46.11
C LYS A 120 -31.09 -17.19 46.82
N GLU A 121 -32.22 -17.21 46.10
CA GLU A 121 -33.57 -17.18 46.70
C GLU A 121 -34.03 -18.54 47.26
N THR A 122 -33.47 -19.66 46.78
CA THR A 122 -33.91 -21.02 47.16
C THR A 122 -33.16 -21.62 48.36
N LYS A 123 -32.17 -20.94 48.95
CA LYS A 123 -31.38 -21.42 50.11
C LYS A 123 -31.45 -20.50 51.34
N LYS A 124 -32.66 -20.14 51.79
CA LYS A 124 -32.85 -19.52 53.12
C LYS A 124 -32.94 -20.62 54.19
N PRO A 125 -32.00 -20.75 55.14
CA PRO A 125 -32.07 -21.77 56.18
C PRO A 125 -33.10 -21.41 57.25
N GLN A 126 -33.88 -22.40 57.71
CA GLN A 126 -34.78 -22.30 58.85
C GLN A 126 -34.01 -22.07 60.18
N PRO A 127 -34.60 -21.37 61.18
CA PRO A 127 -33.92 -21.06 62.44
C PRO A 127 -33.77 -22.31 63.32
N LYS A 128 -32.51 -22.66 63.67
CA LYS A 128 -32.20 -23.74 64.63
C LYS A 128 -32.51 -23.28 66.06
N LYS A 129 -33.35 -24.05 66.76
CA LYS A 129 -33.63 -23.94 68.20
C LYS A 129 -32.34 -24.02 69.01
N GLN A 130 -32.16 -23.08 69.93
CA GLN A 130 -31.11 -23.07 70.94
C GLN A 130 -31.36 -24.22 71.93
N GLN A 131 -30.39 -25.13 72.09
CA GLN A 131 -30.30 -25.97 73.28
C GLN A 131 -29.25 -25.35 74.20
N ALA A 132 -29.74 -24.76 75.28
CA ALA A 132 -28.94 -24.29 76.40
C ALA A 132 -28.53 -25.48 77.28
N LYS A 133 -27.24 -25.54 77.62
CA LYS A 133 -26.69 -26.30 78.74
C LYS A 133 -27.40 -25.94 80.06
N LYS A 134 -27.78 -26.94 80.86
CA LYS A 134 -27.53 -26.97 82.33
C LYS A 134 -27.96 -28.32 82.96
N GLN A 135 -27.02 -28.83 83.77
CA GLN A 135 -27.07 -29.90 84.77
C GLN A 135 -27.07 -31.34 84.26
#